data_AF-A0A1F8DVH8-F1
#
_entry.id   AF-A0A1F8DVH8-F1
#
_cell.length_a   1.000
_cell.length_b   1.000
_cell.length_c   1.000
_cell.angle_alpha   90.00
_cell.angle_beta   90.00
_cell.angle_gamma   90.00
#
_symmetry.space_group_name_H-M   'P 1'
#
loop_
_entity.id
_entity.type
_entity.pdbx_description
1 polymer ?
#
loop_
_entity_poly.entity_id
_entity_poly.type
_entity_poly.pdbx_seq_one_letter_code
_entity_poly.pdbx_strand_id
1 'polypeptide(L)'
;MTYDDSDKFSSYQHGEGHTGIGQPIKFTCPIGGSAQVAEFVRTHVRTIEESATKRVLIGHGIYGSYSRYDIVQHRYHGVGNHGNGGAYLEVLEIRSSPEGHWGVVTHRYTEKEGSVFIEWETLGAALSAFAEVGYGTAEKHEAHPGFKRWVLCGKLTPWFYAIGNEELVGDFAFPRGMQDDPVYRLGKKFVVFDKEEPPHIKTCMGARFFSKQRSINPRSCGGDDKPYCYRHVYWDDGSVWCEGVSMCKPPRPLEEGELWIAEAMDRFRELLAGKTAKVQVDLGDGNKFVGKFVKEDRVTPTAEGIYLIRVKIKGEDEAREGLVGFNPTTEDPDVVKYITRQFTAQGKEIEHIEIKERKRNRKGKKWAGVFPPL
;
A
#
# COMPACT_ATOMS: atom_id res chain seq x y z
N MET A 1 -10.92 -33.73 -28.85
CA MET A 1 -10.31 -33.71 -27.52
C MET A 1 -11.11 -32.72 -26.69
N THR A 2 -12.05 -33.25 -25.91
CA THR A 2 -12.82 -32.49 -24.94
C THR A 2 -11.91 -32.18 -23.76
N TYR A 3 -11.73 -30.89 -23.45
CA TYR A 3 -11.08 -30.45 -22.22
C TYR A 3 -12.00 -30.84 -21.06
N ASP A 4 -11.46 -31.62 -20.12
CA ASP A 4 -12.13 -32.02 -18.89
C ASP A 4 -12.08 -30.84 -17.91
N ASP A 5 -13.24 -30.25 -17.64
CA ASP A 5 -13.44 -29.09 -16.75
C ASP A 5 -13.60 -29.51 -15.27
N SER A 6 -13.20 -30.75 -14.91
CA SER A 6 -13.45 -31.33 -13.59
C SER A 6 -12.57 -30.78 -12.45
N ASP A 7 -11.56 -29.96 -12.73
CA ASP A 7 -10.60 -29.48 -11.72
C ASP A 7 -11.03 -28.21 -10.95
N LYS A 8 -12.27 -27.73 -11.11
CA LYS A 8 -12.72 -26.48 -10.47
C LYS A 8 -13.55 -26.62 -9.18
N PHE A 9 -13.72 -27.81 -8.63
CA PHE A 9 -14.31 -28.00 -7.29
C PHE A 9 -13.65 -29.17 -6.56
N SER A 10 -12.42 -29.00 -6.06
CA SER A 10 -11.85 -29.96 -5.11
C SER A 10 -12.58 -29.80 -3.77
N SER A 11 -13.53 -30.68 -3.50
CA SER A 11 -14.17 -30.80 -2.20
C SER A 11 -13.17 -31.39 -1.19
N TYR A 12 -13.12 -30.78 0.00
CA TYR A 12 -12.26 -31.20 1.09
C TYR A 12 -13.10 -31.86 2.19
N GLN A 13 -12.50 -32.80 2.92
CA GLN A 13 -13.06 -33.43 4.09
C GLN A 13 -12.22 -33.11 5.34
N HIS A 14 -12.90 -33.00 6.48
CA HIS A 14 -12.25 -32.89 7.78
C HIS A 14 -11.99 -34.28 8.34
N GLY A 15 -10.78 -34.49 8.86
CA GLY A 15 -10.37 -35.73 9.51
C GLY A 15 -9.77 -35.44 10.89
N GLU A 16 -9.76 -36.48 11.72
CA GLU A 16 -9.09 -36.49 13.01
C GLU A 16 -8.04 -37.59 13.01
N GLY A 17 -6.92 -37.37 13.69
CA GLY A 17 -5.80 -38.30 13.75
C GLY A 17 -4.98 -38.12 15.01
N HIS A 18 -3.96 -38.97 15.18
CA HIS A 18 -3.02 -38.86 16.29
C HIS A 18 -1.60 -38.88 15.75
N THR A 19 -0.72 -38.06 16.32
CA THR A 19 0.73 -38.14 16.05
C THR A 19 1.31 -39.45 16.55
N GLY A 20 2.57 -39.73 16.19
CA GLY A 20 3.29 -40.92 16.67
C GLY A 20 3.47 -41.00 18.19
N ILE A 21 3.25 -39.90 18.93
CA ILE A 21 3.21 -39.91 20.40
C ILE A 21 1.78 -39.90 20.99
N GLY A 22 0.76 -39.97 20.14
CA GLY A 22 -0.64 -39.96 20.57
C GLY A 22 -1.24 -38.56 20.79
N GLN A 23 -0.61 -37.48 20.29
CA GLN A 23 -1.23 -36.14 20.34
C GLN A 23 -2.40 -36.08 19.34
N PRO A 24 -3.62 -35.73 19.77
CA PRO A 24 -4.77 -35.62 18.87
C PRO A 24 -4.62 -34.41 17.96
N ILE A 25 -4.99 -34.57 16.69
CA ILE A 25 -4.93 -33.51 15.69
C ILE A 25 -6.20 -33.50 14.84
N LYS A 26 -6.55 -32.32 14.32
CA LYS A 26 -7.60 -32.14 13.30
C LYS A 26 -6.95 -31.65 12.03
N PHE A 27 -7.35 -32.20 10.90
CA PHE A 27 -6.78 -31.84 9.60
C PHE A 27 -7.85 -31.76 8.52
N THR A 28 -7.52 -31.06 7.44
CA THR A 28 -8.36 -30.95 6.23
C THR A 28 -7.58 -31.54 5.05
N CYS A 29 -8.22 -32.37 4.25
CA CYS A 29 -7.59 -33.06 3.13
C CYS A 29 -8.59 -33.28 1.98
N PRO A 30 -8.14 -33.60 0.74
CA PRO A 30 -9.04 -33.98 -0.34
C PRO A 30 -9.98 -35.14 0.06
N ILE A 31 -11.19 -35.19 -0.50
CA ILE A 31 -12.11 -36.32 -0.28
C ILE A 31 -11.40 -37.65 -0.60
N GLY A 32 -11.55 -38.63 0.29
CA GLY A 32 -10.89 -39.93 0.21
C GLY A 32 -9.47 -39.98 0.81
N GLY A 33 -8.81 -38.83 1.04
CA GLY A 33 -7.44 -38.77 1.56
C GLY A 33 -7.27 -38.91 3.08
N SER A 34 -8.35 -38.98 3.85
CA SER A 34 -8.31 -38.86 5.32
C SER A 34 -7.55 -39.99 5.99
N ALA A 35 -7.72 -41.22 5.53
CA ALA A 35 -6.99 -42.38 6.04
C ALA A 35 -5.48 -42.25 5.81
N GLN A 36 -5.07 -41.76 4.62
CA GLN A 36 -3.67 -41.57 4.28
C GLN A 36 -3.02 -40.46 5.12
N VAL A 37 -3.72 -39.34 5.32
CA VAL A 37 -3.22 -38.23 6.16
C VAL A 37 -3.16 -38.64 7.63
N ALA A 38 -4.17 -39.34 8.15
CA ALA A 38 -4.15 -39.88 9.51
C ALA A 38 -2.96 -40.84 9.72
N GLU A 39 -2.71 -41.72 8.74
CA GLU A 39 -1.59 -42.65 8.79
C GLU A 39 -0.23 -41.94 8.70
N PHE A 40 -0.10 -40.96 7.80
CA PHE A 40 1.11 -40.14 7.69
C PHE A 40 1.43 -39.44 9.02
N VAL A 41 0.42 -38.81 9.64
CA VAL A 41 0.58 -38.12 10.92
C VAL A 41 1.01 -39.12 12.00
N ARG A 42 0.37 -40.29 12.05
CA ARG A 42 0.69 -41.34 13.04
C ARG A 42 2.11 -41.88 12.91
N THR A 43 2.63 -41.96 11.68
CA THR A 43 3.90 -42.64 11.39
C THR A 43 5.08 -41.69 11.24
N HIS A 44 4.85 -40.47 10.75
CA HIS A 44 5.91 -39.52 10.37
C HIS A 44 5.92 -38.24 11.21
N VAL A 45 4.84 -37.91 11.92
CA VAL A 45 4.77 -36.73 12.79
C VAL A 45 4.89 -37.19 14.23
N ARG A 46 6.00 -36.85 14.92
CA ARG A 46 6.15 -37.19 16.34
C ARG A 46 5.29 -36.29 17.21
N THR A 47 5.48 -34.99 17.10
CA THR A 47 4.78 -33.95 17.87
C THR A 47 4.44 -32.78 16.96
N ILE A 48 3.30 -32.15 17.22
CA ILE A 48 2.98 -30.82 16.68
C ILE A 48 3.13 -29.84 17.84
N GLU A 49 4.21 -29.06 17.83
CA GLU A 49 4.36 -27.95 18.75
C GLU A 49 3.47 -26.80 18.28
N GLU A 50 2.31 -26.64 18.91
CA GLU A 50 1.53 -25.42 18.77
C GLU A 50 2.24 -24.32 19.55
N SER A 51 2.46 -23.17 18.90
CA SER A 51 3.01 -22.01 19.61
C SER A 51 2.06 -21.65 20.74
N ALA A 52 2.49 -21.81 22.00
CA ALA A 52 1.64 -21.53 23.15
C ALA A 52 1.24 -20.06 23.14
N THR A 53 0.00 -19.79 22.74
CA THR A 53 -0.51 -18.41 22.69
C THR A 53 -0.81 -17.94 24.10
N LYS A 54 -0.29 -16.77 24.45
CA LYS A 54 -0.57 -16.15 25.75
C LYS A 54 -1.49 -14.96 25.52
N ARG A 55 -2.41 -14.76 26.45
CA ARG A 55 -3.21 -13.53 26.48
C ARG A 55 -2.27 -12.38 26.80
N VAL A 56 -2.26 -11.35 25.96
CA VAL A 56 -1.54 -10.12 26.29
C VAL A 56 -2.34 -9.41 27.37
N LEU A 57 -1.75 -9.26 28.56
CA LEU A 57 -2.36 -8.54 29.68
C LEU A 57 -2.31 -7.03 29.37
N ILE A 58 -3.36 -6.50 28.73
CA ILE A 58 -3.49 -5.08 28.39
C ILE A 58 -4.50 -4.34 29.26
N GLY A 59 -4.28 -3.03 29.46
CA GLY A 59 -4.98 -2.19 30.44
C GLY A 59 -6.46 -1.89 30.20
N HIS A 60 -7.00 -1.94 28.95
CA HIS A 60 -8.45 -1.80 28.66
C HIS A 60 -8.76 -2.06 27.17
N GLY A 61 -10.02 -2.41 26.85
CA GLY A 61 -10.58 -2.42 25.48
C GLY A 61 -10.75 -3.80 24.85
N ILE A 62 -11.69 -3.92 23.89
CA ILE A 62 -12.20 -5.12 23.20
C ILE A 62 -11.13 -6.04 22.54
N TYR A 63 -9.85 -5.66 22.56
CA TYR A 63 -8.74 -6.42 21.98
C TYR A 63 -7.78 -6.93 23.05
N GLY A 64 -8.27 -7.71 24.01
CA GLY A 64 -7.43 -8.64 24.77
C GLY A 64 -6.92 -9.72 23.82
N SER A 65 -5.98 -9.36 22.96
CA SER A 65 -5.48 -10.24 21.91
C SER A 65 -4.64 -11.35 22.54
N TYR A 66 -4.76 -12.53 21.94
CA TYR A 66 -3.79 -13.57 22.14
C TYR A 66 -2.64 -13.29 21.18
N SER A 67 -1.43 -13.66 21.54
CA SER A 67 -0.30 -13.64 20.63
C SER A 67 0.56 -14.86 20.88
N ARG A 68 1.22 -15.35 19.83
CA ARG A 68 2.30 -16.33 19.95
C ARG A 68 3.60 -15.71 20.43
N TYR A 69 3.70 -14.38 20.44
CA TYR A 69 4.86 -13.64 20.91
C TYR A 69 4.73 -13.24 22.38
N ASP A 70 5.87 -13.11 23.07
CA ASP A 70 5.94 -12.58 24.42
C ASP A 70 5.97 -11.05 24.38
N ILE A 71 4.88 -10.42 24.83
CA ILE A 71 4.63 -8.98 24.70
C ILE A 71 4.44 -8.35 26.07
N VAL A 72 5.17 -7.26 26.30
CA VAL A 72 4.99 -6.37 27.45
C VAL A 72 4.37 -5.05 26.97
N GLN A 73 3.22 -4.68 27.52
CA GLN A 73 2.62 -3.35 27.30
C GLN A 73 3.17 -2.36 28.33
N HIS A 74 3.83 -1.30 27.87
CA HIS A 74 4.47 -0.29 28.72
C HIS A 74 3.60 0.96 28.92
N ARG A 75 2.84 1.32 27.90
CA ARG A 75 1.91 2.47 27.90
C ARG A 75 0.67 2.14 27.09
N TYR A 76 -0.43 2.78 27.46
CA TYR A 76 -1.71 2.68 26.79
C TYR A 76 -2.46 4.00 26.93
N HIS A 77 -3.13 4.41 25.84
CA HIS A 77 -4.08 5.51 25.83
C HIS A 77 -5.23 5.16 24.88
N GLY A 78 -6.43 4.98 25.43
CA GLY A 78 -7.65 4.77 24.67
C GLY A 78 -8.54 6.00 24.66
N VAL A 79 -9.04 6.38 23.49
CA VAL A 79 -10.10 7.38 23.34
C VAL A 79 -11.41 6.61 23.18
N GLY A 80 -12.15 6.48 24.28
CA GLY A 80 -13.44 5.80 24.28
C GLY A 80 -14.51 6.62 23.55
N ASN A 81 -15.28 5.97 22.69
CA ASN A 81 -16.63 6.42 22.34
C ASN A 81 -17.61 5.46 22.98
N HIS A 82 -18.64 5.99 23.63
CA HIS A 82 -19.71 5.21 24.26
C HIS A 82 -20.52 4.43 23.21
N GLY A 83 -20.01 3.27 22.78
CA GLY A 83 -20.83 2.20 22.23
C GLY A 83 -20.70 1.85 20.75
N ASN A 84 -19.81 2.43 19.94
CA ASN A 84 -19.58 1.98 18.56
C ASN A 84 -18.17 2.34 18.05
N GLY A 85 -17.17 1.67 18.62
CA GLY A 85 -15.76 1.70 18.19
C GLY A 85 -14.95 2.89 18.70
N GLY A 86 -13.66 2.65 18.90
CA GLY A 86 -12.74 3.56 19.60
C GLY A 86 -11.37 3.61 18.93
N ALA A 87 -10.61 4.64 19.28
CA ALA A 87 -9.20 4.76 18.92
C ALA A 87 -8.33 4.41 20.13
N TYR A 88 -7.18 3.79 19.89
CA TYR A 88 -6.21 3.55 20.94
C TYR A 88 -4.78 3.68 20.42
N LEU A 89 -3.87 3.90 21.36
CA LEU A 89 -2.43 3.98 21.16
C LEU A 89 -1.76 3.22 22.30
N GLU A 90 -0.79 2.38 21.99
CA GLU A 90 -0.05 1.59 22.98
C GLU A 90 1.43 1.47 22.61
N VAL A 91 2.28 1.34 23.62
CA VAL A 91 3.71 1.01 23.46
C VAL A 91 3.93 -0.40 23.94
N LEU A 92 4.46 -1.24 23.06
CA LEU A 92 4.68 -2.66 23.26
C LEU A 92 6.17 -2.99 23.11
N GLU A 93 6.65 -3.94 23.89
CA GLU A 93 7.94 -4.58 23.74
C GLU A 93 7.75 -6.08 23.52
N ILE A 94 8.21 -6.57 22.38
CA ILE A 94 8.16 -7.94 21.92
C ILE A 94 9.55 -8.54 22.13
N ARG A 95 9.70 -9.39 23.15
CA ARG A 95 11.02 -9.87 23.61
C ARG A 95 11.73 -10.82 22.64
N SER A 96 10.99 -11.40 21.72
CA SER A 96 11.50 -12.32 20.69
C SER A 96 10.84 -12.02 19.36
N SER A 97 11.09 -10.81 18.83
CA SER A 97 10.61 -10.43 17.51
C SER A 97 11.24 -11.31 16.42
N PRO A 98 10.51 -11.63 15.33
CA PRO A 98 11.08 -12.30 14.18
C PRO A 98 12.27 -11.51 13.60
N GLU A 99 13.17 -12.22 12.92
CA GLU A 99 14.30 -11.61 12.22
C GLU A 99 13.80 -10.53 11.24
N GLY A 100 14.48 -9.39 11.20
CA GLY A 100 14.08 -8.25 10.38
C GLY A 100 13.01 -7.33 11.00
N HIS A 101 12.55 -7.61 12.22
CA HIS A 101 11.61 -6.74 12.94
C HIS A 101 12.18 -6.22 14.26
N TRP A 102 11.86 -4.97 14.59
CA TRP A 102 12.23 -4.37 15.87
C TRP A 102 11.19 -4.74 16.94
N GLY A 103 11.68 -5.20 18.09
CA GLY A 103 10.82 -5.63 19.19
C GLY A 103 10.07 -4.49 19.89
N VAL A 104 10.49 -3.24 19.74
CA VAL A 104 9.80 -2.10 20.38
C VAL A 104 8.88 -1.43 19.37
N VAL A 105 7.58 -1.46 19.63
CA VAL A 105 6.56 -0.90 18.73
C VAL A 105 5.58 0.02 19.43
N THR A 106 5.18 1.08 18.73
CA THR A 106 3.95 1.82 19.06
C THR A 106 2.86 1.34 18.13
N HIS A 107 1.77 0.82 18.68
CA HIS A 107 0.60 0.41 17.91
C HIS A 107 -0.53 1.41 18.10
N ARG A 108 -1.03 1.93 16.98
CA ARG A 108 -2.15 2.86 16.89
C ARG A 108 -3.28 2.20 16.13
N TYR A 109 -4.49 2.30 16.65
CA TYR A 109 -5.69 1.94 15.92
C TYR A 109 -6.66 3.11 15.88
N THR A 110 -7.22 3.39 14.70
CA THR A 110 -8.38 4.28 14.54
C THR A 110 -9.44 3.61 13.67
N GLU A 111 -10.68 4.07 13.76
CA GLU A 111 -11.72 3.56 12.87
C GLU A 111 -11.49 3.93 11.40
N LYS A 112 -10.90 5.10 11.15
CA LYS A 112 -10.65 5.60 9.81
C LYS A 112 -9.48 4.87 9.14
N GLU A 113 -8.37 4.71 9.85
CA GLU A 113 -7.14 4.15 9.29
C GLU A 113 -6.98 2.66 9.57
N GLY A 114 -7.66 2.13 10.59
CA GLY A 114 -7.36 0.81 11.13
C GLY A 114 -6.08 0.82 11.96
N SER A 115 -5.37 -0.29 11.93
CA SER A 115 -4.11 -0.57 12.61
C SER A 115 -2.92 0.06 11.88
N VAL A 116 -2.09 0.74 12.63
CA VAL A 116 -0.79 1.28 12.23
C VAL A 116 0.19 0.91 13.32
N PHE A 117 1.37 0.43 12.96
CA PHE A 117 2.44 0.27 13.94
C PHE A 117 3.72 0.97 13.51
N ILE A 118 4.47 1.40 14.51
CA ILE A 118 5.70 2.16 14.36
C ILE A 118 6.78 1.39 15.11
N GLU A 119 7.87 1.10 14.42
CA GLU A 119 9.03 0.42 15.00
C GLU A 119 10.06 1.44 15.47
N TRP A 120 10.61 1.16 16.65
CA TRP A 120 11.56 2.03 17.33
C TRP A 120 12.85 1.29 17.67
N GLU A 121 13.95 2.03 17.71
CA GLU A 121 15.26 1.52 18.11
C GLU A 121 15.30 1.06 19.56
N THR A 122 14.64 1.82 20.44
CA THR A 122 14.67 1.61 21.89
C THR A 122 13.31 1.90 22.51
N LEU A 123 13.07 1.29 23.67
CA LEU A 123 11.89 1.58 24.48
C LEU A 123 11.82 3.06 24.89
N GLY A 124 12.96 3.68 25.18
CA GLY A 124 13.03 5.10 25.52
C GLY A 124 12.52 5.99 24.38
N ALA A 125 12.93 5.71 23.15
CA ALA A 125 12.45 6.43 21.97
C ALA A 125 10.93 6.28 21.78
N ALA A 126 10.42 5.05 21.90
CA ALA A 126 8.98 4.79 21.77
C ALA A 126 8.15 5.51 22.84
N LEU A 127 8.63 5.53 24.10
CA LEU A 127 7.96 6.21 25.20
C LEU A 127 7.97 7.74 25.06
N SER A 128 9.09 8.32 24.60
CA SER A 128 9.19 9.76 24.30
C SER A 128 8.25 10.13 23.14
N ALA A 129 8.26 9.38 22.04
CA ALA A 129 7.37 9.60 20.91
C ALA A 129 5.89 9.46 21.30
N PHE A 130 5.55 8.50 22.17
CA PHE A 130 4.19 8.36 22.70
C PHE A 130 3.73 9.61 23.46
N ALA A 131 4.62 10.23 24.24
CA ALA A 131 4.30 11.43 25.03
C ALA A 131 4.28 12.71 24.19
N GLU A 132 5.22 12.86 23.27
CA GLU A 132 5.45 14.11 22.51
C GLU A 132 4.63 14.16 21.21
N VAL A 133 4.52 13.03 20.51
CA VAL A 133 3.85 12.95 19.20
C VAL A 133 2.45 12.36 19.32
N GLY A 134 2.27 11.30 20.12
CA GLY A 134 0.99 10.64 20.34
C GLY A 134 0.33 10.19 19.01
N TYR A 135 -0.91 10.64 18.77
CA TYR A 135 -1.67 10.36 17.54
C TYR A 135 -1.22 11.19 16.31
N GLY A 136 -0.01 11.75 16.31
CA GLY A 136 0.52 12.55 15.21
C GLY A 136 0.65 11.82 13.86
N THR A 137 1.03 12.56 12.82
CA THR A 137 1.17 12.05 11.45
C THR A 137 2.47 11.25 11.27
N ALA A 138 2.58 10.52 10.15
CA ALA A 138 3.77 9.74 9.82
C ALA A 138 5.02 10.62 9.81
N GLU A 139 4.96 11.82 9.22
CA GLU A 139 6.09 12.74 9.10
C GLU A 139 6.61 13.18 10.48
N LYS A 140 5.71 13.36 11.46
CA LYS A 140 6.12 13.73 12.82
C LYS A 140 6.82 12.59 13.54
N HIS A 141 6.38 11.36 13.32
CA HIS A 141 7.01 10.18 13.90
C HIS A 141 8.34 9.85 13.21
N GLU A 142 8.42 10.00 11.89
CA GLU A 142 9.64 9.84 11.09
C GLU A 142 10.75 10.82 11.50
N ALA A 143 10.38 12.05 11.84
CA ALA A 143 11.31 13.06 12.34
C ALA A 143 11.78 12.80 13.79
N HIS A 144 11.15 11.87 14.51
CA HIS A 144 11.47 11.62 15.92
C HIS A 144 12.71 10.74 16.07
N PRO A 145 13.67 11.09 16.97
CA PRO A 145 14.85 10.27 17.22
C PRO A 145 14.50 8.82 17.58
N GLY A 146 15.24 7.87 17.00
CA GLY A 146 15.05 6.44 17.21
C GLY A 146 13.93 5.79 16.38
N PHE A 147 13.26 6.55 15.50
CA PHE A 147 12.35 5.98 14.51
C PHE A 147 13.06 4.98 13.59
N LYS A 148 12.39 3.86 13.28
CA LYS A 148 12.86 2.88 12.29
C LYS A 148 11.93 2.78 11.10
N ARG A 149 10.65 2.55 11.36
CA ARG A 149 9.68 2.26 10.30
C ARG A 149 8.25 2.59 10.73
N TRP A 150 7.45 3.06 9.78
CA TRP A 150 6.00 3.24 9.90
C TRP A 150 5.29 2.23 9.00
N VAL A 151 4.33 1.49 9.54
CA VAL A 151 3.58 0.49 8.79
C VAL A 151 2.08 0.71 8.94
N LEU A 152 1.41 1.01 7.82
CA LEU A 152 -0.04 1.04 7.73
C LEU A 152 -0.55 -0.38 7.41
N CYS A 153 -1.26 -1.00 8.34
CA CYS A 153 -1.86 -2.33 8.17
C CYS A 153 -3.35 -2.26 7.78
N GLY A 154 -3.96 -1.07 7.80
CA GLY A 154 -5.39 -0.94 7.56
C GLY A 154 -6.19 -1.77 8.59
N LYS A 155 -7.23 -2.48 8.16
CA LYS A 155 -8.02 -3.37 9.01
C LYS A 155 -7.40 -4.76 9.22
N LEU A 156 -6.18 -5.01 8.75
CA LEU A 156 -5.48 -6.27 8.97
C LEU A 156 -4.88 -6.33 10.37
N THR A 157 -4.58 -7.56 10.80
CA THR A 157 -3.97 -7.84 12.10
C THR A 157 -2.45 -7.63 11.98
N PRO A 158 -1.82 -6.77 12.80
CA PRO A 158 -0.37 -6.62 12.81
C PRO A 158 0.34 -7.94 13.14
N TRP A 159 1.55 -8.15 12.61
CA TRP A 159 2.30 -9.41 12.77
C TRP A 159 2.47 -9.83 14.24
N PHE A 160 2.66 -8.88 15.17
CA PHE A 160 2.87 -9.17 16.59
C PHE A 160 1.59 -9.60 17.32
N TYR A 161 0.42 -9.49 16.70
CA TYR A 161 -0.82 -10.06 17.20
C TYR A 161 -1.19 -11.39 16.56
N ALA A 162 -0.28 -12.02 15.81
CA ALA A 162 -0.48 -13.37 15.28
C ALA A 162 -0.76 -14.38 16.40
N ILE A 163 -1.83 -15.15 16.24
CA ILE A 163 -2.28 -16.19 17.17
C ILE A 163 -1.90 -17.57 16.61
N GLY A 164 -1.21 -18.36 17.42
CA GLY A 164 -0.89 -19.74 17.13
C GLY A 164 -0.10 -19.86 15.83
N ASN A 165 -0.67 -20.59 14.88
CA ASN A 165 -0.04 -20.87 13.59
C ASN A 165 -0.58 -19.98 12.46
N GLU A 166 -1.14 -18.80 12.78
CA GLU A 166 -1.48 -17.82 11.75
C GLU A 166 -0.27 -17.54 10.84
N GLU A 167 -0.54 -17.55 9.54
CA GLU A 167 0.44 -17.24 8.51
C GLU A 167 0.75 -15.73 8.55
N LEU A 168 2.04 -15.41 8.50
CA LEU A 168 2.51 -14.04 8.35
C LEU A 168 2.71 -13.73 6.87
N VAL A 169 2.14 -12.61 6.43
CA VAL A 169 2.28 -12.12 5.07
C VAL A 169 2.81 -10.69 5.17
N GLY A 170 4.11 -10.52 4.95
CA GLY A 170 4.78 -9.24 5.15
C GLY A 170 4.68 -8.76 6.60
N ASP A 171 4.09 -7.58 6.82
CA ASP A 171 3.99 -6.93 8.12
C ASP A 171 2.68 -7.23 8.88
N PHE A 172 1.86 -8.13 8.37
CA PHE A 172 0.58 -8.52 8.97
C PHE A 172 0.44 -10.03 9.10
N ALA A 173 -0.45 -10.44 10.00
CA ALA A 173 -0.89 -11.81 10.18
C ALA A 173 -2.26 -12.01 9.53
N PHE A 174 -2.52 -13.23 9.09
CA PHE A 174 -3.82 -13.60 8.57
C PHE A 174 -4.92 -13.36 9.62
N PRO A 175 -5.96 -12.55 9.35
CA PRO A 175 -6.97 -12.24 10.36
C PRO A 175 -7.63 -13.52 10.90
N ARG A 176 -7.78 -13.62 12.22
CA ARG A 176 -8.49 -14.76 12.82
C ARG A 176 -9.90 -14.88 12.26
N GLY A 177 -10.39 -16.11 12.08
CA GLY A 177 -11.81 -16.38 11.80
C GLY A 177 -12.28 -15.97 10.41
N MET A 178 -11.35 -15.86 9.47
CA MET A 178 -11.66 -15.83 8.04
C MET A 178 -12.28 -17.16 7.63
N GLN A 179 -13.21 -17.10 6.70
CA GLN A 179 -13.99 -18.24 6.23
C GLN A 179 -13.64 -18.50 4.77
N ASP A 180 -13.70 -19.77 4.37
CA ASP A 180 -13.55 -20.15 2.97
C ASP A 180 -14.78 -19.66 2.20
N ASP A 181 -14.56 -18.66 1.36
CA ASP A 181 -15.58 -18.06 0.51
C ASP A 181 -15.41 -18.57 -0.92
N PRO A 182 -16.48 -19.04 -1.59
CA PRO A 182 -16.37 -19.58 -2.94
C PRO A 182 -15.87 -18.55 -3.96
N VAL A 183 -16.09 -17.25 -3.71
CA VAL A 183 -15.69 -16.16 -4.58
C VAL A 183 -14.39 -15.54 -4.05
N TYR A 184 -14.42 -15.03 -2.82
CA TYR A 184 -13.37 -14.21 -2.19
C TYR A 184 -12.31 -15.07 -1.48
N ARG A 185 -11.58 -15.87 -2.25
CA ARG A 185 -10.52 -16.74 -1.75
C ARG A 185 -9.20 -16.00 -1.56
N LEU A 186 -8.45 -16.40 -0.54
CA LEU A 186 -7.09 -15.93 -0.29
C LEU A 186 -6.22 -16.03 -1.56
N GLY A 187 -5.46 -14.97 -1.85
CA GLY A 187 -4.52 -14.89 -2.96
C GLY A 187 -5.15 -14.61 -4.32
N LYS A 188 -6.48 -14.69 -4.44
CA LYS A 188 -7.18 -14.37 -5.69
C LYS A 188 -7.21 -12.86 -5.91
N LYS A 189 -6.92 -12.41 -7.13
CA LYS A 189 -6.92 -11.00 -7.51
C LYS A 189 -8.31 -10.53 -7.95
N PHE A 190 -8.65 -9.30 -7.59
CA PHE A 190 -9.94 -8.68 -7.87
C PHE A 190 -9.76 -7.28 -8.43
N VAL A 191 -10.67 -6.90 -9.32
CA VAL A 191 -10.91 -5.50 -9.65
C VAL A 191 -11.85 -4.93 -8.58
N VAL A 192 -11.33 -4.01 -7.78
CA VAL A 192 -12.02 -3.33 -6.69
C VAL A 192 -12.37 -1.92 -7.13
N PHE A 193 -13.63 -1.54 -6.89
CA PHE A 193 -14.14 -0.22 -7.24
C PHE A 193 -14.24 0.61 -5.96
N ASP A 194 -13.46 1.67 -5.87
CA ASP A 194 -13.60 2.68 -4.83
C ASP A 194 -14.42 3.86 -5.38
N LYS A 195 -15.15 4.57 -4.50
CA LYS A 195 -16.19 5.54 -4.90
C LYS A 195 -15.69 6.67 -5.80
N GLU A 196 -14.42 7.03 -5.70
CA GLU A 196 -13.83 8.24 -6.29
C GLU A 196 -12.52 7.95 -7.03
N GLU A 197 -12.10 6.68 -7.08
CA GLU A 197 -10.82 6.27 -7.63
C GLU A 197 -11.02 5.32 -8.82
N PRO A 198 -10.10 5.31 -9.80
CA PRO A 198 -10.10 4.29 -10.83
C PRO A 198 -10.06 2.89 -10.20
N PRO A 199 -10.63 1.88 -10.86
CA PRO A 199 -10.62 0.53 -10.31
C PRO A 199 -9.19 0.05 -10.05
N HIS A 200 -8.98 -0.54 -8.88
CA HIS A 200 -7.69 -1.05 -8.44
C HIS A 200 -7.68 -2.57 -8.45
N ILE A 201 -6.54 -3.14 -8.81
CA ILE A 201 -6.33 -4.57 -8.65
C ILE A 201 -5.80 -4.80 -7.23
N LYS A 202 -6.56 -5.58 -6.45
CA LYS A 202 -6.20 -5.95 -5.08
C LYS A 202 -6.17 -7.46 -4.91
N THR A 203 -5.35 -7.93 -3.99
CA THR A 203 -5.29 -9.35 -3.63
C THR A 203 -6.23 -9.61 -2.46
N CYS A 204 -7.11 -10.59 -2.59
CA CYS A 204 -8.01 -10.95 -1.52
C CYS A 204 -7.25 -11.64 -0.38
N MET A 205 -7.43 -11.14 0.83
CA MET A 205 -6.94 -11.75 2.07
C MET A 205 -8.01 -12.65 2.71
N GLY A 206 -9.13 -12.88 2.03
CA GLY A 206 -10.27 -13.71 2.44
C GLY A 206 -11.49 -12.90 2.89
N ALA A 207 -12.48 -13.60 3.45
CA ALA A 207 -13.74 -12.98 3.87
C ALA A 207 -14.23 -13.46 5.26
N ARG A 208 -15.07 -12.64 5.89
CA ARG A 208 -15.81 -12.96 7.12
C ARG A 208 -17.29 -12.67 6.95
N PHE A 209 -18.12 -13.60 7.40
CA PHE A 209 -19.56 -13.45 7.48
C PHE A 209 -19.97 -12.99 8.88
N PHE A 210 -20.84 -11.99 8.91
CA PHE A 210 -21.45 -11.46 10.11
C PHE A 210 -22.96 -11.59 10.00
N SER A 211 -23.60 -11.97 11.10
CA SER A 211 -25.05 -11.91 11.25
C SER A 211 -25.38 -10.83 12.28
N LYS A 212 -26.08 -9.77 11.88
CA LYS A 212 -26.59 -8.77 12.82
C LYS A 212 -28.08 -8.92 12.97
N GLN A 213 -28.52 -9.16 14.20
CA GLN A 213 -29.92 -9.06 14.55
C GLN A 213 -30.31 -7.58 14.47
N ARG A 214 -31.37 -7.24 13.73
CA ARG A 214 -31.89 -5.86 13.72
C ARG A 214 -32.23 -5.50 15.16
N SER A 215 -31.61 -4.45 15.70
CA SER A 215 -32.11 -3.89 16.96
C SER A 215 -33.52 -3.38 16.67
N ILE A 216 -34.51 -3.90 17.39
CA ILE A 216 -35.90 -3.45 17.31
C ILE A 216 -35.92 -1.97 17.65
N ASN A 217 -35.91 -1.12 16.63
CA ASN A 217 -36.19 0.29 16.81
C ASN A 217 -37.71 0.40 16.76
N PRO A 218 -38.41 0.84 17.83
CA PRO A 218 -39.88 0.82 17.89
C PRO A 218 -40.58 1.69 16.84
N ARG A 219 -39.82 2.48 16.06
CA ARG A 219 -40.32 3.42 15.04
C ARG A 219 -40.18 2.94 13.60
N SER A 220 -39.51 1.81 13.36
CA SER A 220 -39.44 1.21 12.03
C SER A 220 -40.55 0.17 11.88
N CYS A 221 -41.74 0.63 11.45
CA CYS A 221 -42.83 -0.25 11.05
C CYS A 221 -42.44 -1.00 9.76
N GLY A 222 -42.41 -2.34 9.83
CA GLY A 222 -42.34 -3.20 8.65
C GLY A 222 -40.93 -3.68 8.30
N GLY A 223 -40.59 -4.88 8.76
CA GLY A 223 -39.47 -5.62 8.21
C GLY A 223 -39.06 -6.76 9.14
N ASP A 224 -39.47 -7.97 8.76
CA ASP A 224 -39.14 -9.27 9.35
C ASP A 224 -37.94 -9.28 10.30
N ASP A 225 -38.12 -9.92 11.47
CA ASP A 225 -37.10 -10.21 12.51
C ASP A 225 -35.93 -11.10 12.02
N LYS A 226 -35.72 -11.22 10.70
CA LYS A 226 -34.65 -12.03 10.14
C LYS A 226 -33.30 -11.32 10.33
N PRO A 227 -32.28 -12.02 10.85
CA PRO A 227 -30.93 -11.46 10.93
C PRO A 227 -30.46 -11.07 9.54
N TYR A 228 -29.88 -9.88 9.41
CA TYR A 228 -29.22 -9.47 8.18
C TYR A 228 -27.80 -10.03 8.20
N CYS A 229 -27.51 -10.91 7.24
CA CYS A 229 -26.17 -11.43 7.02
C CYS A 229 -25.43 -10.52 6.05
N TYR A 230 -24.22 -10.11 6.41
CA TYR A 230 -23.33 -9.34 5.55
C TYR A 230 -21.91 -9.89 5.63
N ARG A 231 -21.10 -9.52 4.65
CA ARG A 231 -19.75 -10.07 4.47
C ARG A 231 -18.73 -8.95 4.41
N HIS A 232 -17.64 -9.11 5.14
CA HIS A 232 -16.46 -8.29 4.98
C HIS A 232 -15.43 -9.05 4.15
N VAL A 233 -14.93 -8.41 3.09
CA VAL A 233 -13.81 -8.91 2.29
C VAL A 233 -12.62 -8.03 2.58
N TYR A 234 -11.51 -8.65 2.97
CA TYR A 234 -10.29 -7.97 3.34
C TYR A 234 -9.30 -7.99 2.18
N TRP A 235 -8.62 -6.88 1.95
CA TRP A 235 -7.65 -6.72 0.88
C TRP A 235 -6.22 -6.62 1.42
N ASP A 236 -5.23 -6.83 0.56
CA ASP A 236 -3.81 -6.82 0.86
C ASP A 236 -3.26 -5.45 1.30
N ASP A 237 -3.94 -4.37 0.92
CA ASP A 237 -3.68 -3.00 1.42
C ASP A 237 -4.38 -2.70 2.76
N GLY A 238 -5.08 -3.69 3.31
CA GLY A 238 -5.87 -3.59 4.54
C GLY A 238 -7.17 -2.80 4.42
N SER A 239 -7.60 -2.43 3.21
CA SER A 239 -8.95 -1.92 2.99
C SER A 239 -9.97 -3.06 3.12
N VAL A 240 -11.25 -2.70 3.37
CA VAL A 240 -12.33 -3.67 3.55
C VAL A 240 -13.52 -3.29 2.68
N TRP A 241 -14.03 -4.26 1.93
CA TRP A 241 -15.32 -4.13 1.27
C TRP A 241 -16.40 -4.84 2.09
N CYS A 242 -17.54 -4.17 2.31
CA CYS A 242 -18.66 -4.72 3.07
C CYS A 242 -19.89 -4.90 2.15
N GLU A 243 -20.34 -6.14 2.02
CA GLU A 243 -21.52 -6.51 1.24
C GLU A 243 -22.77 -5.81 1.78
N GLY A 244 -23.45 -5.07 0.90
CA GLY A 244 -24.72 -4.39 1.21
C GLY A 244 -24.61 -3.10 2.04
N VAL A 245 -23.41 -2.73 2.51
CA VAL A 245 -23.14 -1.45 3.18
C VAL A 245 -22.31 -0.51 2.30
N SER A 246 -21.37 -1.07 1.52
CA SER A 246 -20.58 -0.27 0.60
C SER A 246 -21.46 0.28 -0.53
N MET A 247 -21.42 1.59 -0.77
CA MET A 247 -22.10 2.16 -1.96
C MET A 247 -21.26 2.01 -3.24
N CYS A 248 -20.12 1.32 -3.18
CA CYS A 248 -19.31 1.00 -4.34
C CYS A 248 -19.86 -0.23 -5.08
N LYS A 249 -19.53 -0.35 -6.36
CA LYS A 249 -19.78 -1.59 -7.12
C LYS A 249 -19.12 -2.78 -6.43
N PRO A 250 -19.74 -3.97 -6.42
CA PRO A 250 -19.12 -5.17 -5.89
C PRO A 250 -17.77 -5.47 -6.57
N PRO A 251 -16.74 -5.89 -5.82
CA PRO A 251 -15.50 -6.37 -6.40
C PRO A 251 -15.79 -7.56 -7.30
N ARG A 252 -15.07 -7.65 -8.42
CA ARG A 252 -15.15 -8.81 -9.32
C ARG A 252 -13.80 -9.51 -9.43
N PRO A 253 -13.77 -10.84 -9.58
CA PRO A 253 -12.55 -11.55 -9.92
C PRO A 253 -11.85 -10.91 -11.14
N LEU A 254 -10.53 -10.83 -11.08
CA LEU A 254 -9.71 -10.51 -12.24
C LEU A 254 -9.72 -11.72 -13.19
N GLU A 255 -10.06 -11.50 -14.46
CA GLU A 255 -10.09 -12.57 -15.46
C GLU A 255 -8.68 -12.90 -15.95
N GLU A 256 -8.43 -14.12 -16.43
CA GLU A 256 -7.11 -14.54 -16.92
C GLU A 256 -6.60 -13.63 -18.06
N GLY A 257 -7.50 -13.22 -18.96
CA GLY A 257 -7.19 -12.28 -20.04
C GLY A 257 -6.86 -10.85 -19.57
N GLU A 258 -7.06 -10.55 -18.29
CA GLU A 258 -6.76 -9.26 -17.67
C GLU A 258 -5.53 -9.30 -16.75
N LEU A 259 -4.88 -10.46 -16.57
CA LEU A 259 -3.70 -10.61 -15.70
C LEU A 259 -2.54 -9.70 -16.11
N TRP A 260 -2.37 -9.48 -17.42
CA TRP A 260 -1.35 -8.56 -17.95
C TRP A 260 -1.54 -7.13 -17.42
N ILE A 261 -2.76 -6.72 -17.07
CA ILE A 261 -3.04 -5.39 -16.50
C ILE A 261 -2.39 -5.29 -15.11
N ALA A 262 -2.53 -6.34 -14.29
CA ALA A 262 -1.89 -6.39 -12.98
C ALA A 262 -0.36 -6.35 -13.13
N GLU A 263 0.19 -7.17 -14.02
CA GLU A 263 1.63 -7.19 -14.30
C GLU A 263 2.13 -5.83 -14.80
N ALA A 264 1.40 -5.19 -15.72
CA ALA A 264 1.75 -3.88 -16.22
C ALA A 264 1.76 -2.81 -15.12
N MET A 265 0.75 -2.84 -14.24
CA MET A 265 0.66 -1.90 -13.11
C MET A 265 1.82 -2.09 -12.13
N ASP A 266 2.15 -3.33 -11.77
CA ASP A 266 3.26 -3.61 -10.85
C ASP A 266 4.61 -3.20 -11.44
N ARG A 267 4.85 -3.52 -12.72
CA ARG A 267 6.05 -3.08 -13.43
C ARG A 267 6.15 -1.56 -13.56
N PHE A 268 5.02 -0.89 -13.79
CA PHE A 268 5.00 0.56 -13.86
C PHE A 268 5.30 1.21 -12.50
N ARG A 269 4.81 0.65 -11.40
CA ARG A 269 5.18 1.08 -10.03
C ARG A 269 6.68 0.89 -9.77
N GLU A 270 7.29 -0.22 -10.19
CA GLU A 270 8.73 -0.42 -10.10
C GLU A 270 9.52 0.67 -10.85
N LEU A 271 9.02 1.05 -12.04
CA LEU A 271 9.62 2.10 -12.86
C LEU A 271 9.51 3.48 -12.20
N LEU A 272 8.35 3.82 -11.64
CA LEU A 272 8.15 5.08 -10.91
C LEU A 272 8.98 5.13 -9.61
N ALA A 273 9.17 3.99 -8.94
CA ALA A 273 10.03 3.87 -7.77
C ALA A 273 11.53 3.90 -8.12
N GLY A 274 11.89 4.00 -9.40
CA GLY A 274 13.28 4.01 -9.87
C GLY A 274 14.00 2.67 -9.76
N LYS A 275 13.27 1.57 -9.50
CA LYS A 275 13.82 0.21 -9.42
C LYS A 275 14.18 -0.34 -10.81
N THR A 276 13.46 0.12 -11.84
CA THR A 276 13.68 -0.29 -13.23
C THR A 276 13.65 0.94 -14.15
N ALA A 277 14.53 1.00 -15.15
CA ALA A 277 14.55 2.09 -16.13
C ALA A 277 13.65 1.83 -17.36
N LYS A 278 13.26 0.57 -17.55
CA LYS A 278 12.47 0.07 -18.66
C LYS A 278 11.53 -1.02 -18.14
N VAL A 279 10.31 -1.01 -18.65
CA VAL A 279 9.27 -1.99 -18.39
C VAL A 279 8.94 -2.69 -19.69
N GLN A 280 8.79 -4.01 -19.64
CA GLN A 280 8.20 -4.80 -20.70
C GLN A 280 7.15 -5.71 -20.07
N VAL A 281 5.97 -5.77 -20.68
CA VAL A 281 4.86 -6.62 -20.26
C VAL A 281 4.37 -7.34 -21.50
N ASP A 282 4.28 -8.66 -21.42
CA ASP A 282 3.72 -9.47 -22.49
C ASP A 282 2.18 -9.45 -22.35
N LEU A 283 1.49 -9.09 -23.42
CA LEU A 283 0.03 -9.01 -23.49
C LEU A 283 -0.53 -10.40 -23.81
N GLY A 284 -1.78 -10.64 -23.40
CA GLY A 284 -2.44 -11.94 -23.58
C GLY A 284 -2.64 -12.37 -25.05
N ASP A 285 -2.50 -11.45 -25.99
CA ASP A 285 -2.55 -11.68 -27.44
C ASP A 285 -1.16 -11.97 -28.07
N GLY A 286 -0.11 -12.06 -27.24
CA GLY A 286 1.28 -12.25 -27.66
C GLY A 286 2.01 -10.95 -28.05
N ASN A 287 1.34 -9.80 -28.02
CA ASN A 287 1.98 -8.50 -28.20
C ASN A 287 2.76 -8.09 -26.94
N LYS A 288 3.54 -7.01 -27.03
CA LYS A 288 4.36 -6.53 -25.91
C LYS A 288 4.15 -5.04 -25.68
N PHE A 289 3.83 -4.66 -24.45
CA PHE A 289 3.91 -3.28 -24.00
C PHE A 289 5.34 -2.99 -23.52
N VAL A 290 5.95 -1.92 -24.02
CA VAL A 290 7.30 -1.49 -23.61
C VAL A 290 7.27 -0.03 -23.18
N GLY A 291 7.53 0.22 -21.89
CA GLY A 291 7.67 1.55 -21.32
C GLY A 291 9.13 1.85 -20.96
N LYS A 292 9.57 3.10 -21.10
CA LYS A 292 10.88 3.56 -20.62
C LYS A 292 10.71 4.91 -19.94
N PHE A 293 11.34 5.08 -18.79
CA PHE A 293 11.42 6.40 -18.17
C PHE A 293 12.45 7.24 -18.94
N VAL A 294 11.99 8.32 -19.58
CA VAL A 294 12.86 9.27 -20.27
C VAL A 294 12.94 10.51 -19.39
N LYS A 295 14.10 10.74 -18.78
CA LYS A 295 14.41 12.05 -18.21
C LYS A 295 14.52 13.01 -19.38
N GLU A 296 13.65 14.03 -19.45
CA GLU A 296 13.86 15.13 -20.38
C GLU A 296 15.16 15.83 -19.98
N ASP A 297 16.23 15.59 -20.74
CA ASP A 297 17.33 16.55 -20.78
C ASP A 297 16.73 17.81 -21.40
N ARG A 298 16.57 18.87 -20.59
CA ARG A 298 16.18 20.19 -21.09
C ARG A 298 17.24 20.63 -22.08
N VAL A 299 16.99 20.42 -23.37
CA VAL A 299 17.86 20.90 -24.44
C VAL A 299 17.87 22.42 -24.34
N THR A 300 19.00 22.98 -23.91
CA THR A 300 19.16 24.43 -23.81
C THR A 300 19.00 25.04 -25.20
N PRO A 301 18.22 26.11 -25.36
CA PRO A 301 18.02 26.73 -26.68
C PRO A 301 19.34 27.25 -27.26
N THR A 302 19.64 26.82 -28.49
CA THR A 302 20.87 27.18 -29.23
C THR A 302 20.62 28.10 -30.42
N ALA A 303 19.39 28.54 -30.66
CA ALA A 303 19.02 29.28 -31.87
C ALA A 303 19.06 30.80 -31.65
N GLU A 304 19.43 31.57 -32.66
CA GLU A 304 19.40 33.04 -32.60
C GLU A 304 17.98 33.58 -32.34
N GLY A 305 17.83 34.56 -31.45
CA GLY A 305 16.54 35.21 -31.21
C GLY A 305 16.48 36.03 -29.93
N ILE A 306 15.28 36.52 -29.60
CA ILE A 306 15.02 37.23 -28.35
C ILE A 306 14.33 36.26 -27.38
N TYR A 307 14.90 36.11 -26.20
CA TYR A 307 14.44 35.20 -25.16
C TYR A 307 13.94 35.98 -23.95
N LEU A 308 12.75 35.66 -23.45
CA LEU A 308 12.31 36.09 -22.13
C LEU A 308 12.93 35.14 -21.11
N ILE A 309 13.77 35.68 -20.24
CA ILE A 309 14.50 34.92 -19.24
C ILE A 309 14.19 35.43 -17.84
N ARG A 310 14.25 34.53 -16.88
CA ARG A 310 14.21 34.84 -15.45
C ARG A 310 15.46 34.26 -14.79
N VAL A 311 16.22 35.12 -14.11
CA VAL A 311 17.51 34.76 -13.49
C VAL A 311 17.41 34.98 -11.98
N LYS A 312 17.69 33.93 -11.21
CA LYS A 312 17.87 34.00 -9.75
C LYS A 312 19.38 34.15 -9.48
N ILE A 313 19.77 35.25 -8.85
CA ILE A 313 21.15 35.54 -8.51
C ILE A 313 21.36 35.16 -7.05
N LYS A 314 22.49 34.51 -6.76
CA LYS A 314 22.81 34.06 -5.41
C LYS A 314 22.95 35.27 -4.48
N GLY A 315 22.17 35.28 -3.40
CA GLY A 315 22.11 36.39 -2.43
C GLY A 315 21.17 37.53 -2.79
N GLU A 316 20.43 37.45 -3.91
CA GLU A 316 19.31 38.36 -4.21
C GLU A 316 17.96 37.64 -3.92
N ASP A 317 17.10 38.25 -3.10
CA ASP A 317 15.79 37.68 -2.75
C ASP A 317 14.85 37.64 -3.97
N GLU A 318 14.93 38.63 -4.85
CA GLU A 318 14.10 38.73 -6.04
C GLU A 318 14.80 38.19 -7.29
N ALA A 319 14.06 37.44 -8.10
CA ALA A 319 14.52 36.99 -9.40
C ALA A 319 14.33 38.12 -10.44
N ARG A 320 15.34 38.34 -11.28
CA ARG A 320 15.29 39.34 -12.35
C ARG A 320 14.68 38.74 -13.60
N GLU A 321 13.72 39.42 -14.20
CA GLU A 321 13.09 39.01 -15.46
C GLU A 321 13.40 40.04 -16.55
N GLY A 322 13.76 39.57 -17.74
CA GLY A 322 14.12 40.45 -18.83
C GLY A 322 14.19 39.77 -20.19
N LEU A 323 14.12 40.58 -21.25
CA LEU A 323 14.33 40.12 -22.62
C LEU A 323 15.81 40.20 -22.97
N VAL A 324 16.36 39.10 -23.48
CA VAL A 324 17.75 38.99 -23.90
C VAL A 324 17.83 38.61 -25.37
N GLY A 325 18.53 39.43 -26.15
CA GLY A 325 18.94 39.06 -27.50
C GLY A 325 20.11 38.08 -27.43
N PHE A 326 19.96 36.91 -28.04
CA PHE A 326 20.99 35.88 -28.12
C PHE A 326 21.37 35.62 -29.57
N ASN A 327 22.68 35.64 -29.84
CA ASN A 327 23.28 35.21 -31.08
C ASN A 327 24.34 34.15 -30.77
N PRO A 328 24.18 32.89 -31.22
CA PRO A 328 25.10 31.81 -30.87
C PRO A 328 26.51 32.06 -31.38
N THR A 329 27.51 31.81 -30.55
CA THR A 329 28.93 31.89 -30.91
C THR A 329 29.66 30.63 -30.43
N THR A 330 30.93 30.47 -30.81
CA THR A 330 31.77 29.39 -30.28
C THR A 330 32.00 29.49 -28.76
N GLU A 331 31.98 30.70 -28.22
CA GLU A 331 32.12 30.96 -26.77
C GLU A 331 30.79 30.78 -26.03
N ASP A 332 29.68 31.19 -26.66
CA ASP A 332 28.33 31.09 -26.14
C ASP A 332 27.44 30.25 -27.08
N PRO A 333 27.56 28.90 -27.03
CA PRO A 333 26.80 28.03 -27.94
C PRO A 333 25.31 27.92 -27.58
N ASP A 334 24.93 28.31 -26.36
CA ASP A 334 23.54 28.30 -25.89
C ASP A 334 23.22 29.54 -25.04
N VAL A 335 21.92 29.84 -24.93
CA VAL A 335 21.40 31.01 -24.21
C VAL A 335 21.86 31.03 -22.74
N VAL A 336 21.98 29.86 -22.11
CA VAL A 336 22.34 29.75 -20.69
C VAL A 336 23.79 30.19 -20.50
N LYS A 337 24.73 29.69 -21.32
CA LYS A 337 26.13 30.09 -21.28
C LYS A 337 26.34 31.57 -21.53
N TYR A 338 25.62 32.13 -22.51
CA TYR A 338 25.62 33.57 -22.79
C TYR A 338 25.25 34.39 -21.55
N ILE A 339 24.14 34.03 -20.88
CA ILE A 339 23.65 34.75 -19.70
C ILE A 339 24.61 34.57 -18.53
N THR A 340 25.06 33.35 -18.27
CA THR A 340 26.05 33.07 -17.23
C THR A 340 27.29 33.93 -17.41
N ARG A 341 27.85 33.99 -18.62
CA ARG A 341 29.02 34.83 -18.92
C ARG A 341 28.76 36.32 -18.65
N GLN A 342 27.61 36.84 -19.05
CA GLN A 342 27.25 38.25 -18.85
C GLN A 342 27.15 38.62 -17.36
N PHE A 343 26.55 37.78 -16.53
CA PHE A 343 26.44 38.05 -15.09
C PHE A 343 27.77 37.78 -14.36
N THR A 344 28.54 36.77 -14.76
CA THR A 344 29.88 36.54 -14.21
C THR A 344 30.83 37.69 -14.51
N ALA A 345 30.76 38.29 -15.71
CA ALA A 345 31.52 39.50 -16.04
C ALA A 345 31.15 40.72 -15.17
N GLN A 346 29.95 40.72 -14.57
CA GLN A 346 29.49 41.71 -13.60
C GLN A 346 29.79 41.33 -12.14
N GLY A 347 30.55 40.25 -11.91
CA GLY A 347 30.86 39.74 -10.58
C GLY A 347 29.69 39.06 -9.86
N LYS A 348 28.66 38.62 -10.59
CA LYS A 348 27.46 38.00 -10.03
C LYS A 348 27.44 36.48 -10.28
N GLU A 349 27.10 35.72 -9.24
CA GLU A 349 26.95 34.26 -9.30
C GLU A 349 25.47 33.90 -9.51
N ILE A 350 25.16 33.13 -10.55
CA ILE A 350 23.78 32.75 -10.88
C ILE A 350 23.42 31.43 -10.17
N GLU A 351 22.27 31.42 -9.51
CA GLU A 351 21.70 30.23 -8.88
C GLU A 351 20.80 29.44 -9.85
N HIS A 352 19.98 30.14 -10.64
CA HIS A 352 19.06 29.51 -11.58
C HIS A 352 18.73 30.40 -12.80
N ILE A 353 18.63 29.80 -13.98
CA ILE A 353 18.16 30.46 -15.22
C ILE A 353 16.93 29.69 -15.74
N GLU A 354 15.82 30.38 -15.86
CA GLU A 354 14.59 29.89 -16.48
C GLU A 354 14.37 30.63 -17.81
N ILE A 355 14.13 29.89 -18.89
CA ILE A 355 13.80 30.45 -20.21
C ILE A 355 12.30 30.27 -20.42
N LYS A 356 11.55 31.38 -20.44
CA LYS A 356 10.08 31.37 -20.50
C LYS A 356 9.53 31.33 -21.92
N GLU A 357 10.10 32.13 -22.82
CA GLU A 357 9.58 32.27 -24.19
C GLU A 357 10.67 32.69 -25.16
N ARG A 358 10.57 32.26 -26.43
CA ARG A 358 11.39 32.78 -27.54
C ARG A 358 10.53 33.57 -28.51
N LYS A 359 10.77 34.87 -28.62
CA LYS A 359 10.23 35.68 -29.71
C LYS A 359 11.04 35.44 -30.97
N ARG A 360 10.41 34.84 -31.99
CA ARG A 360 11.01 34.65 -33.31
C ARG A 360 11.22 36.02 -33.96
N ASN A 361 12.44 36.35 -34.35
CA ASN A 361 12.69 37.44 -35.28
C ASN A 361 12.03 37.08 -36.63
N ARG A 362 10.80 37.55 -36.85
CA ARG A 362 10.17 37.52 -38.17
C ARG A 362 10.90 38.53 -39.06
N LYS A 363 12.09 38.19 -39.55
CA LYS A 363 12.60 38.77 -40.80
C LYS A 363 11.66 38.25 -41.89
N GLY A 364 10.62 39.04 -42.19
CA GLY A 364 9.62 38.68 -43.19
C GLY A 364 10.30 38.39 -44.51
N LYS A 365 10.14 37.16 -45.03
CA LYS A 365 10.25 36.96 -46.47
C LYS A 365 9.08 37.73 -47.09
N LYS A 366 9.36 38.86 -47.76
CA LYS A 366 8.43 39.42 -48.74
C LYS A 366 8.32 38.37 -49.84
N TRP A 367 7.17 37.69 -49.92
CA TRP A 367 6.83 36.91 -51.10
C TRP A 367 6.45 37.92 -52.19
N ALA A 368 7.20 37.94 -53.29
CA ALA A 368 6.79 38.69 -54.47
C ALA A 368 5.49 38.08 -55.00
N GLY A 369 4.44 38.91 -55.16
CA GLY A 369 3.21 38.51 -55.85
C GLY A 369 2.00 38.11 -55.01
N VAL A 370 1.96 38.37 -53.69
CA VAL A 370 0.75 38.15 -52.89
C VAL A 370 0.32 39.44 -52.20
N PHE A 371 -0.82 39.99 -52.60
CA PHE A 371 -1.50 41.08 -51.91
C PHE A 371 -2.73 40.54 -51.17
N PRO A 372 -2.96 40.93 -49.91
CA PRO A 372 -4.17 40.55 -49.18
C PRO A 372 -5.41 41.23 -49.79
N PRO A 373 -6.60 40.62 -49.66
CA PRO A 373 -7.84 41.16 -50.21
C PRO A 373 -8.25 42.44 -49.48
N LEU A 374 -8.83 43.38 -50.23
CA LEU A 374 -9.35 44.66 -49.76
C LEU A 374 -10.41 44.51 -48.67
#